data_AF-A0A1G1Q291-F1
#
_entry.id   AF-A0A1G1Q291-F1
#
_cell.length_a   1.000
_cell.length_b   1.000
_cell.length_c   1.000
_cell.angle_alpha   90.00
_cell.angle_beta   90.00
_cell.angle_gamma   90.00
#
_symmetry.space_group_name_H-M   'P 1'
#
loop_
_entity.id
_entity.type
_entity.pdbx_description
1 polymer ?
#
loop_
_entity_poly.entity_id
_entity_poly.type
_entity_poly.pdbx_seq_one_letter_code
_entity_poly.pdbx_strand_id
1 'polypeptide(L)'
;MGILQGSSTQNDYTAAFWLISFICYVFLRIQNSDKRYIIFATATSLGLGLLTKGTMYVYGAPFIVLLLISEFKEYKLPAFKSLILLLTIPILINLGYFLKNYDLGQDFFSPFYEGKQLSNESMSLALFISNSTKNLALHLGSRSDKTNELTNRSILKMHDLIKININDPRTAFLGMEFVLPKPNRSEDQAGNTLHLFISLGCMLFLLFSKDLRTNRHLTTYLLCSILSFALFVLLVKWQPWHSRFHLSIFVIFCAFSGVVISRSNKFVAIIICSILLASSIPYIFKNNSRRILSKKATIFDTPRIDQYFSNYPSRAYPYKEAVKRIKSLGCKTIGLLSHGECWEYPLWALLKSEDNYDFQLDQVDVTNISNKYLKKFGLTNYNPCVLVSIASKDKPKHIVNGSVYIKTWEIDPVSIYEKDVDGTLLRSNLLIHFNNAVKLIFNSTTQIYQDKENQFFNQKSMKIFNYLQTELNEAKIVDTDALDNILPELGKNFKEVLITGLELRAAGYTNSNKNYFDAGQKLVMQWLTWFIKNKAAVQKAFDQ
;
A
#
# COMPACT_ATOMS: atom_id res chain seq x y z
N MET A 1 -0.99 -17.70 5.38
CA MET A 1 -0.70 -16.31 5.82
C MET A 1 0.25 -16.24 7.02
N GLY A 2 -0.19 -16.69 8.20
CA GLY A 2 0.52 -16.45 9.47
C GLY A 2 2.03 -16.73 9.45
N ILE A 3 2.45 -17.93 9.01
CA ILE A 3 3.87 -18.32 8.91
C ILE A 3 4.74 -17.25 8.20
N LEU A 4 4.25 -16.67 7.11
CA LEU A 4 5.01 -15.66 6.34
C LEU A 4 5.15 -14.36 7.14
N GLN A 5 4.03 -13.91 7.72
CA GLN A 5 3.97 -12.68 8.51
C GLN A 5 4.74 -12.77 9.83
N GLY A 6 4.93 -13.96 10.40
CA GLY A 6 5.73 -14.16 11.62
C GLY A 6 7.20 -13.73 11.47
N SER A 7 7.71 -13.65 10.24
CA SER A 7 9.05 -13.13 9.93
C SER A 7 9.04 -11.68 9.43
N SER A 8 7.88 -11.04 9.34
CA SER A 8 7.68 -9.71 8.77
C SER A 8 7.61 -8.62 9.85
N THR A 9 7.50 -7.36 9.43
CA THR A 9 7.20 -6.22 10.32
C THR A 9 5.71 -5.88 10.36
N GLN A 10 4.84 -6.77 9.87
CA GLN A 10 3.40 -6.55 9.86
C GLN A 10 2.81 -6.67 11.28
N ASN A 11 1.82 -5.81 11.58
CA ASN A 11 1.19 -5.73 12.90
C ASN A 11 0.00 -6.68 13.11
N ASP A 12 -0.34 -7.52 12.14
CA ASP A 12 -1.54 -8.37 12.17
C ASP A 12 -1.48 -9.43 13.29
N TYR A 13 -0.31 -10.01 13.52
CA TYR A 13 -0.13 -10.94 14.63
C TYR A 13 -0.17 -10.26 15.99
N THR A 14 0.41 -9.06 16.10
CA THR A 14 0.30 -8.24 17.32
C THR A 14 -1.16 -7.92 17.62
N ALA A 15 -1.95 -7.56 16.60
CA ALA A 15 -3.39 -7.34 16.75
C ALA A 15 -4.14 -8.63 17.14
N ALA A 16 -3.81 -9.75 16.49
CA ALA A 16 -4.41 -11.04 16.80
C ALA A 16 -4.09 -11.51 18.24
N PHE A 17 -2.88 -11.25 18.73
CA PHE A 17 -2.46 -11.53 20.10
C PHE A 17 -3.31 -10.77 21.11
N TRP A 18 -3.41 -9.44 20.98
CA TRP A 18 -4.24 -8.64 21.89
C TRP A 18 -5.71 -9.02 21.83
N LEU A 19 -6.23 -9.34 20.64
CA LEU A 19 -7.60 -9.79 20.45
C LEU A 19 -7.87 -11.13 21.16
N ILE A 20 -7.02 -12.13 20.99
CA ILE A 20 -7.23 -13.44 21.66
C ILE A 20 -7.01 -13.34 23.17
N SER A 21 -6.08 -12.51 23.64
CA SER A 21 -5.91 -12.20 25.07
C SER A 21 -7.15 -11.53 25.64
N PHE A 22 -7.71 -10.53 24.97
CA PHE A 22 -8.97 -9.90 25.36
C PHE A 22 -10.10 -10.93 25.46
N ILE A 23 -10.29 -11.76 24.43
CA ILE A 23 -11.33 -12.80 24.42
C ILE A 23 -11.12 -13.80 25.57
N CYS A 24 -9.88 -14.23 25.82
CA CYS A 24 -9.55 -15.12 26.93
C CYS A 24 -9.99 -14.52 28.27
N TYR A 25 -9.64 -13.26 28.54
CA TYR A 25 -10.02 -12.59 29.78
C TYR A 25 -11.53 -12.29 29.88
N VAL A 26 -12.23 -12.07 28.77
CA VAL A 26 -13.71 -11.99 28.74
C VAL A 26 -14.31 -13.30 29.24
N PHE A 27 -13.84 -14.45 28.76
CA PHE A 27 -14.37 -15.75 29.21
C PHE A 27 -13.95 -16.10 30.64
N LEU A 28 -12.73 -15.73 31.08
CA LEU A 28 -12.32 -15.87 32.48
C LEU A 28 -13.16 -15.01 33.43
N ARG A 29 -13.58 -13.82 32.99
CA ARG A 29 -14.47 -12.95 33.74
C ARG A 29 -15.88 -13.56 33.86
N ILE A 30 -16.42 -14.08 32.76
CA ILE A 30 -17.73 -14.75 32.70
C ILE A 30 -17.75 -16.04 33.54
N GLN A 31 -16.61 -16.72 33.73
CA GLN A 31 -16.51 -17.92 34.56
C GLN A 31 -16.33 -17.63 36.06
N ASN A 32 -16.79 -16.48 36.55
CA ASN A 32 -16.86 -16.08 37.96
C ASN A 32 -15.52 -15.71 38.60
N SER A 33 -14.70 -14.92 37.91
CA SER A 33 -13.50 -14.37 38.51
C SER A 33 -13.63 -12.88 38.84
N ASP A 34 -13.88 -12.58 40.11
CA ASP A 34 -13.93 -11.23 40.69
C ASP A 34 -12.56 -10.60 40.95
N LYS A 35 -11.50 -11.26 40.45
CA LYS A 35 -10.14 -10.80 40.65
C LYS A 35 -9.91 -9.54 39.83
N ARG A 36 -9.57 -8.44 40.52
CA ARG A 36 -9.31 -7.12 39.91
C ARG A 36 -8.33 -7.17 38.73
N TYR A 37 -7.34 -8.07 38.78
CA TYR A 37 -6.37 -8.21 37.69
C TYR A 37 -7.01 -8.67 36.38
N ILE A 38 -8.13 -9.39 36.40
CA ILE A 38 -8.82 -9.85 35.17
C ILE A 38 -9.51 -8.68 34.51
N ILE A 39 -10.21 -7.84 35.27
CA ILE A 39 -10.82 -6.61 34.74
C ILE A 39 -9.74 -5.72 34.13
N PHE A 40 -8.62 -5.53 34.85
CA PHE A 40 -7.48 -4.75 34.37
C PHE A 40 -6.87 -5.36 33.10
N ALA A 41 -6.68 -6.68 33.06
CA ALA A 41 -6.12 -7.37 31.90
C ALA A 41 -7.07 -7.37 30.69
N THR A 42 -8.38 -7.50 30.89
CA THR A 42 -9.41 -7.33 29.85
C THR A 42 -9.34 -5.93 29.26
N ALA A 43 -9.38 -4.91 30.12
CA ALA A 43 -9.36 -3.51 29.69
C ALA A 43 -8.05 -3.14 28.98
N THR A 44 -6.91 -3.58 29.50
CA THR A 44 -5.59 -3.31 28.91
C THR A 44 -5.40 -4.05 27.58
N SER A 45 -5.84 -5.31 27.48
CA SER A 45 -5.78 -6.07 26.21
C SER A 45 -6.66 -5.43 25.14
N LEU A 46 -7.86 -4.94 25.51
CA LEU A 46 -8.70 -4.18 24.61
C LEU A 46 -8.01 -2.88 24.16
N GLY A 47 -7.50 -2.08 25.11
CA GLY A 47 -6.82 -0.82 24.81
C GLY A 47 -5.60 -0.97 23.90
N LEU A 48 -4.73 -1.94 24.19
CA LEU A 48 -3.54 -2.24 23.38
C LEU A 48 -3.91 -2.82 22.01
N GLY A 49 -4.98 -3.62 21.93
CA GLY A 49 -5.52 -4.10 20.66
C GLY A 49 -6.01 -2.97 19.77
N LEU A 50 -6.79 -2.03 20.33
CA LEU A 50 -7.31 -0.85 19.61
C LEU A 50 -6.18 0.06 19.12
N LEU A 51 -5.12 0.20 19.92
CA LEU A 51 -3.92 0.98 19.56
C LEU A 51 -3.10 0.30 18.45
N THR A 52 -3.17 -1.03 18.35
CA THR A 52 -2.36 -1.80 17.39
C THR A 52 -2.93 -1.74 15.98
N LYS A 53 -4.25 -1.96 15.82
CA LYS A 53 -4.88 -2.04 14.50
C LYS A 53 -6.39 -1.81 14.54
N GLY A 54 -6.90 -1.09 13.53
CA GLY A 54 -8.34 -0.79 13.39
C GLY A 54 -9.25 -2.01 13.25
N THR A 55 -8.74 -3.16 12.80
CA THR A 55 -9.52 -4.42 12.77
C THR A 55 -9.99 -4.86 14.16
N MET A 56 -9.30 -4.41 15.23
CA MET A 56 -9.71 -4.69 16.62
C MET A 56 -11.07 -4.07 16.95
N TYR A 57 -11.39 -2.86 16.45
CA TYR A 57 -12.70 -2.23 16.68
C TYR A 57 -13.84 -3.14 16.18
N VAL A 58 -13.62 -3.78 15.03
CA VAL A 58 -14.64 -4.59 14.37
C VAL A 58 -14.71 -5.99 14.96
N TYR A 59 -13.58 -6.69 15.05
CA TYR A 59 -13.58 -8.08 15.53
C TYR A 59 -13.80 -8.19 17.04
N GLY A 60 -13.45 -7.17 17.83
CA GLY A 60 -13.69 -7.13 19.27
C GLY A 60 -15.15 -6.82 19.64
N ALA A 61 -15.91 -6.14 18.77
CA ALA A 61 -17.24 -5.62 19.11
C ALA A 61 -18.23 -6.68 19.63
N PRO A 62 -18.40 -7.86 19.00
CA PRO A 62 -19.31 -8.88 19.52
C PRO A 62 -18.94 -9.40 20.91
N PHE A 63 -17.64 -9.46 21.21
CA PHE A 63 -17.14 -9.91 22.52
C PHE A 63 -17.28 -8.81 23.59
N ILE A 64 -17.18 -7.54 23.21
CA ILE A 64 -17.52 -6.40 24.10
C ILE A 64 -19.00 -6.45 24.45
N VAL A 65 -19.88 -6.64 23.47
CA VAL A 65 -21.33 -6.76 23.71
C VAL A 65 -21.62 -7.95 24.64
N LEU A 66 -20.98 -9.10 24.42
CA LEU A 66 -21.08 -10.25 25.31
C LEU A 66 -20.67 -9.90 26.75
N LEU A 67 -19.50 -9.25 26.92
CA LEU A 67 -19.00 -8.83 28.22
C LEU A 67 -19.97 -7.89 28.94
N LEU A 68 -20.49 -6.88 28.24
CA LEU A 68 -21.46 -5.93 28.80
C LEU A 68 -22.73 -6.65 29.25
N ILE A 69 -23.29 -7.54 28.41
CA ILE A 69 -24.47 -8.33 28.76
C ILE A 69 -24.21 -9.20 30.00
N SER A 70 -23.04 -9.82 30.11
CA SER A 70 -22.71 -10.62 31.31
C SER A 70 -22.58 -9.76 32.57
N GLU A 71 -21.88 -8.61 32.49
CA GLU A 71 -21.69 -7.74 33.66
C GLU A 71 -23.02 -7.21 34.21
N PHE A 72 -23.94 -6.80 33.32
CA PHE A 72 -25.26 -6.31 33.75
C PHE A 72 -26.15 -7.41 34.33
N LYS A 73 -26.08 -8.64 33.80
CA LYS A 73 -26.87 -9.77 34.30
C LYS A 73 -26.42 -10.24 35.68
N GLU A 74 -25.12 -10.23 35.92
CA GLU A 74 -24.53 -10.88 37.09
C GLU A 74 -24.25 -9.92 38.24
N TYR A 75 -23.75 -8.70 37.97
CA TYR A 75 -23.21 -7.81 39.01
C TYR A 75 -24.00 -6.51 39.25
N LYS A 76 -25.03 -6.19 38.46
CA LYS A 76 -25.92 -5.01 38.65
C LYS A 76 -25.17 -3.70 39.02
N LEU A 77 -25.32 -3.19 40.26
CA LEU A 77 -24.71 -1.95 40.76
C LEU A 77 -23.16 -2.05 40.90
N PRO A 78 -22.60 -3.11 41.51
CA PRO A 78 -21.16 -3.39 41.47
C PRO A 78 -20.54 -3.44 40.07
N ALA A 79 -21.30 -3.80 39.03
CA ALA A 79 -20.84 -3.78 37.64
C ALA A 79 -20.34 -2.39 37.23
N PHE A 80 -20.89 -1.32 37.80
CA PHE A 80 -20.52 0.06 37.44
C PHE A 80 -19.04 0.35 37.67
N LYS A 81 -18.42 -0.18 38.74
CA LYS A 81 -16.98 0.00 39.00
C LYS A 81 -16.13 -0.73 37.96
N SER A 82 -16.49 -1.96 37.62
CA SER A 82 -15.82 -2.75 36.58
C SER A 82 -15.98 -2.10 35.20
N LEU A 83 -17.17 -1.60 34.87
CA LEU A 83 -17.48 -0.90 33.63
C LEU A 83 -16.68 0.40 33.49
N ILE A 84 -16.51 1.17 34.56
CA ILE A 84 -15.65 2.36 34.55
C ILE A 84 -14.23 1.96 34.15
N LEU A 85 -13.65 0.91 34.73
CA LEU A 85 -12.29 0.47 34.38
C LEU A 85 -12.21 -0.05 32.94
N LEU A 86 -13.21 -0.82 32.51
CA LEU A 86 -13.31 -1.35 31.15
C LEU A 86 -13.44 -0.26 30.07
N LEU A 87 -13.97 0.92 30.42
CA LEU A 87 -14.07 2.06 29.51
C LEU A 87 -12.85 3.00 29.61
N THR A 88 -12.43 3.34 30.83
CA THR A 88 -11.39 4.34 31.07
C THR A 88 -10.01 3.88 30.60
N ILE A 89 -9.60 2.64 30.87
CA ILE A 89 -8.26 2.15 30.53
C ILE A 89 -8.04 2.14 29.00
N PRO A 90 -8.93 1.57 28.16
CA PRO A 90 -8.76 1.62 26.71
C PRO A 90 -8.70 3.05 26.17
N ILE A 91 -9.54 3.95 26.70
CA ILE A 91 -9.56 5.36 26.29
C ILE A 91 -8.25 6.03 26.64
N LEU A 92 -7.74 5.85 27.87
CA LEU A 92 -6.47 6.45 28.31
C LEU A 92 -5.29 5.96 27.46
N ILE A 93 -5.23 4.67 27.14
CA ILE A 93 -4.20 4.09 26.27
C ILE A 93 -4.22 4.72 24.87
N ASN A 94 -5.41 5.00 24.32
CA ASN A 94 -5.59 5.52 22.97
C ASN A 94 -5.72 7.05 22.91
N LEU A 95 -5.72 7.75 24.05
CA LEU A 95 -6.08 9.16 24.13
C LEU A 95 -5.19 10.04 23.24
N GLY A 96 -3.88 9.83 23.26
CA GLY A 96 -2.95 10.60 22.42
C GLY A 96 -3.21 10.40 20.92
N TYR A 97 -3.57 9.18 20.52
CA TYR A 97 -3.92 8.86 19.13
C TYR A 97 -5.26 9.50 18.73
N PHE A 98 -6.28 9.39 19.58
CA PHE A 98 -7.60 9.99 19.36
C PHE A 98 -7.54 11.51 19.27
N LEU A 99 -6.80 12.17 20.17
CA LEU A 99 -6.62 13.62 20.12
C LEU A 99 -5.88 14.06 18.85
N LYS A 100 -4.87 13.30 18.39
CA LYS A 100 -4.17 13.58 17.13
C LYS A 100 -5.11 13.45 15.92
N ASN A 101 -5.91 12.40 15.87
CA ASN A 101 -6.87 12.20 14.79
C ASN A 101 -7.93 13.30 14.77
N TYR A 102 -8.49 13.63 15.94
CA TYR A 102 -9.48 14.69 16.07
C TYR A 102 -8.92 16.05 15.67
N ASP A 103 -7.71 16.38 16.14
CA ASP A 103 -7.04 17.61 15.74
C ASP A 103 -6.88 17.66 14.21
N LEU A 104 -6.34 16.61 13.58
CA LEU A 104 -6.08 16.59 12.13
C LEU A 104 -7.34 16.56 11.26
N GLY A 105 -8.33 15.73 11.61
CA GLY A 105 -9.43 15.36 10.72
C GLY A 105 -10.82 15.51 11.32
N GLN A 106 -10.95 16.08 12.53
CA GLN A 106 -12.22 16.28 13.25
C GLN A 106 -13.00 14.97 13.51
N ASP A 107 -12.29 13.85 13.55
CA ASP A 107 -12.83 12.50 13.81
C ASP A 107 -11.81 11.74 14.66
N PHE A 108 -12.27 11.06 15.72
CA PHE A 108 -11.41 10.36 16.67
C PHE A 108 -10.79 9.07 16.11
N PHE A 109 -11.45 8.41 15.17
CA PHE A 109 -11.07 7.09 14.68
C PHE A 109 -10.22 7.13 13.42
N SER A 110 -10.43 8.13 12.55
CA SER A 110 -9.67 8.27 11.30
C SER A 110 -9.69 9.71 10.80
N PRO A 111 -8.61 10.22 10.19
CA PRO A 111 -8.69 11.47 9.44
C PRO A 111 -9.70 11.31 8.30
N PHE A 112 -10.76 12.13 8.30
CA PHE A 112 -11.99 12.08 7.49
C PHE A 112 -11.91 11.45 6.07
N TYR A 113 -10.82 11.69 5.33
CA TYR A 113 -10.66 11.21 3.95
C TYR A 113 -10.36 9.71 3.81
N GLU A 114 -9.67 9.10 4.77
CA GLU A 114 -9.26 7.68 4.66
C GLU A 114 -10.38 6.73 5.10
N GLY A 115 -11.08 7.05 6.19
CA GLY A 115 -12.16 6.21 6.72
C GLY A 115 -13.30 5.97 5.72
N LYS A 116 -13.75 7.03 5.03
CA LYS A 116 -14.85 6.94 4.06
C LYS A 116 -14.51 6.06 2.85
N GLN A 117 -13.24 6.04 2.44
CA GLN A 117 -12.80 5.21 1.32
C GLN A 117 -12.77 3.72 1.67
N LEU A 118 -12.53 3.40 2.94
CA LEU A 118 -12.43 2.03 3.44
C LEU A 118 -13.79 1.43 3.81
N SER A 119 -14.78 2.26 4.17
CA SER A 119 -16.11 1.80 4.58
C SER A 119 -17.04 1.48 3.41
N ASN A 120 -17.84 0.41 3.52
CA ASN A 120 -18.91 0.14 2.55
C ASN A 120 -19.91 1.30 2.51
N GLU A 121 -20.33 1.69 1.31
CA GLU A 121 -21.26 2.81 1.11
C GLU A 121 -22.73 2.41 1.35
N SER A 122 -23.03 1.11 1.32
CA SER A 122 -24.39 0.59 1.50
C SER A 122 -24.37 -0.78 2.18
N MET A 123 -25.34 -1.00 3.07
CA MET A 123 -25.45 -2.20 3.91
C MET A 123 -26.69 -3.03 3.54
N SER A 124 -26.79 -3.45 2.28
CA SER A 124 -27.87 -4.35 1.83
C SER A 124 -27.48 -5.82 1.99
N LEU A 125 -28.47 -6.72 2.14
CA LEU A 125 -28.22 -8.16 2.23
C LEU A 125 -27.47 -8.69 0.99
N ALA A 126 -27.83 -8.21 -0.19
CA ALA A 126 -27.19 -8.62 -1.43
C ALA A 126 -25.71 -8.15 -1.47
N LEU A 127 -25.40 -6.93 -1.04
CA LEU A 127 -24.02 -6.44 -0.95
C LEU A 127 -23.22 -7.21 0.12
N PHE A 128 -23.84 -7.56 1.24
CA PHE A 128 -23.25 -8.42 2.26
C PHE A 128 -22.88 -9.79 1.70
N ILE A 129 -23.76 -10.43 0.92
CA ILE A 129 -23.49 -11.73 0.28
C ILE A 129 -22.36 -11.61 -0.74
N SER A 130 -22.40 -10.57 -1.60
CA SER A 130 -21.34 -10.29 -2.57
C SER A 130 -19.99 -10.13 -1.88
N ASN A 131 -19.91 -9.26 -0.88
CA ASN A 131 -18.67 -8.99 -0.16
C ASN A 131 -18.20 -10.20 0.66
N SER A 132 -19.12 -10.97 1.25
CA SER A 132 -18.79 -12.22 1.96
C SER A 132 -18.10 -13.21 1.03
N THR A 133 -18.66 -13.39 -0.17
CA THR A 133 -18.11 -14.33 -1.13
C THR A 133 -16.75 -13.86 -1.64
N LYS A 134 -16.60 -12.57 -1.97
CA LYS A 134 -15.31 -12.00 -2.39
C LYS A 134 -14.24 -12.18 -1.31
N ASN A 135 -14.57 -11.98 -0.03
CA ASN A 135 -13.64 -12.16 1.09
C ASN A 135 -13.26 -13.63 1.31
N LEU A 136 -14.22 -14.57 1.23
CA LEU A 136 -13.94 -16.00 1.34
C LEU A 136 -13.12 -16.52 0.15
N ALA A 137 -13.40 -16.02 -1.06
CA ALA A 137 -12.71 -16.42 -2.28
C ALA A 137 -11.19 -16.12 -2.25
N LEU A 138 -10.75 -15.14 -1.45
CA LEU A 138 -9.33 -14.85 -1.23
C LEU A 138 -8.55 -16.05 -0.63
N HIS A 139 -9.25 -17.02 -0.07
CA HIS A 139 -8.67 -18.23 0.50
C HIS A 139 -8.93 -19.48 -0.34
N LEU A 140 -9.62 -19.38 -1.47
CA LEU A 140 -9.98 -20.53 -2.32
C LEU A 140 -9.07 -20.71 -3.53
N GLY A 141 -8.12 -19.81 -3.74
CA GLY A 141 -7.12 -19.91 -4.81
C GLY A 141 -6.40 -21.25 -4.80
N SER A 142 -6.34 -21.91 -5.96
CA SER A 142 -5.72 -23.23 -6.15
C SER A 142 -4.61 -23.17 -7.21
N ARG A 143 -3.74 -24.18 -7.23
CA ARG A 143 -2.75 -24.39 -8.31
C ARG A 143 -3.36 -25.00 -9.57
N SER A 144 -4.57 -25.54 -9.47
CA SER A 144 -5.30 -26.13 -10.58
C SER A 144 -6.15 -25.08 -11.27
N ASP A 145 -5.87 -24.82 -12.55
CA ASP A 145 -6.66 -23.87 -13.35
C ASP A 145 -8.12 -24.31 -13.48
N LYS A 146 -8.38 -25.62 -13.59
CA LYS A 146 -9.75 -26.18 -13.59
C LYS A 146 -10.51 -25.84 -12.30
N THR A 147 -9.84 -25.93 -11.16
CA THR A 147 -10.44 -25.59 -9.87
C THR A 147 -10.71 -24.10 -9.77
N ASN A 148 -9.75 -23.27 -10.19
CA ASN A 148 -9.92 -21.81 -10.20
C ASN A 148 -11.06 -21.38 -11.13
N GLU A 149 -11.18 -21.99 -12.31
CA GLU A 149 -12.25 -21.73 -13.24
C GLU A 149 -13.62 -22.12 -12.66
N LEU A 150 -13.72 -23.29 -12.04
CA LEU A 150 -14.94 -23.72 -11.36
C LEU A 150 -15.33 -22.76 -10.22
N THR A 151 -14.36 -22.35 -9.40
CA THR A 151 -14.56 -21.37 -8.32
C THR A 151 -15.05 -20.04 -8.90
N ASN A 152 -14.39 -19.52 -9.94
CA ASN A 152 -14.77 -18.25 -10.55
C ASN A 152 -16.17 -18.29 -11.17
N ARG A 153 -16.50 -19.37 -11.92
CA ARG A 153 -17.85 -19.58 -12.46
C ARG A 153 -18.91 -19.64 -11.34
N SER A 154 -18.59 -20.26 -10.21
CA SER A 154 -19.51 -20.35 -9.06
C SER A 154 -19.75 -18.98 -8.41
N ILE A 155 -18.68 -18.17 -8.29
CA ILE A 155 -18.77 -16.80 -7.78
C ILE A 155 -19.61 -15.93 -8.72
N LEU A 156 -19.38 -16.01 -10.03
CA LEU A 156 -20.14 -15.26 -11.04
C LEU A 156 -21.63 -15.64 -11.02
N LYS A 157 -21.95 -16.94 -11.03
CA LYS A 157 -23.35 -17.41 -10.90
C LYS A 157 -24.04 -16.88 -9.64
N MET A 158 -23.33 -16.83 -8.51
CA MET A 158 -23.89 -16.27 -7.29
C MET A 158 -24.16 -14.77 -7.43
N HIS A 159 -23.26 -14.01 -8.04
CA HIS A 159 -23.46 -12.58 -8.33
C HIS A 159 -24.63 -12.33 -9.29
N ASP A 160 -24.83 -13.19 -10.28
CA ASP A 160 -25.98 -13.16 -11.18
C ASP A 160 -27.30 -13.39 -10.41
N LEU A 161 -27.32 -14.35 -9.47
CA LEU A 161 -28.50 -14.65 -8.63
C LEU A 161 -28.90 -13.48 -7.74
N ILE A 162 -27.93 -12.79 -7.13
CA ILE A 162 -28.18 -11.60 -6.28
C ILE A 162 -28.32 -10.30 -7.08
N LYS A 163 -28.14 -10.35 -8.42
CA LYS A 163 -28.22 -9.21 -9.35
C LYS A 163 -27.31 -8.04 -8.96
N ILE A 164 -26.09 -8.34 -8.50
CA ILE A 164 -25.08 -7.34 -8.15
C ILE A 164 -23.82 -7.56 -8.97
N ASN A 165 -23.28 -6.48 -9.53
CA ASN A 165 -22.00 -6.52 -10.22
C ASN A 165 -20.88 -6.87 -9.22
N ILE A 166 -20.05 -7.85 -9.54
CA ILE A 166 -18.93 -8.27 -8.70
C ILE A 166 -17.94 -7.13 -8.39
N ASN A 167 -17.80 -6.18 -9.32
CA ASN A 167 -16.94 -5.00 -9.23
C ASN A 167 -17.69 -3.74 -8.77
N ASP A 168 -18.82 -3.89 -8.07
CA ASP A 168 -19.62 -2.75 -7.58
C ASP A 168 -18.76 -1.81 -6.69
N PRO A 169 -18.59 -0.52 -7.06
CA PRO A 169 -17.71 0.43 -6.37
C PRO A 169 -18.16 0.74 -4.94
N ARG A 170 -19.43 0.45 -4.60
CA ARG A 170 -19.94 0.60 -3.23
C ARG A 170 -19.31 -0.38 -2.25
N THR A 171 -18.79 -1.51 -2.75
CA THR A 171 -18.14 -2.57 -1.95
C THR A 171 -16.70 -2.86 -2.36
N ALA A 172 -16.19 -2.28 -3.44
CA ALA A 172 -14.81 -2.45 -3.89
C ALA A 172 -14.00 -1.19 -3.60
N PHE A 173 -12.86 -1.34 -2.92
CA PHE A 173 -11.97 -0.22 -2.62
C PHE A 173 -11.42 0.39 -3.90
N LEU A 174 -11.54 1.72 -4.04
CA LEU A 174 -11.09 2.50 -5.21
C LEU A 174 -11.51 1.92 -6.58
N GLY A 175 -12.65 1.22 -6.64
CA GLY A 175 -13.13 0.61 -7.89
C GLY A 175 -12.28 -0.55 -8.40
N MET A 176 -11.44 -1.17 -7.55
CA MET A 176 -10.63 -2.32 -7.94
C MET A 176 -11.49 -3.50 -8.40
N GLU A 177 -11.02 -4.18 -9.45
CA GLU A 177 -11.68 -5.35 -10.00
C GLU A 177 -11.37 -6.61 -9.19
N PHE A 178 -12.38 -7.46 -9.04
CA PHE A 178 -12.22 -8.75 -8.39
C PHE A 178 -11.48 -9.73 -9.31
N VAL A 179 -10.37 -10.26 -8.81
CA VAL A 179 -9.64 -11.36 -9.43
C VAL A 179 -9.40 -12.42 -8.38
N LEU A 180 -9.75 -13.67 -8.70
CA LEU A 180 -9.46 -14.80 -7.83
C LEU A 180 -7.93 -14.94 -7.66
N PRO A 181 -7.38 -14.82 -6.44
CA PRO A 181 -5.94 -14.87 -6.25
C PRO A 181 -5.42 -16.28 -6.51
N LYS A 182 -4.28 -16.38 -7.19
CA LYS A 182 -3.52 -17.64 -7.28
C LYS A 182 -2.75 -17.86 -5.97
N PRO A 183 -2.46 -19.11 -5.57
CA PRO A 183 -1.66 -19.39 -4.38
C PRO A 183 -0.33 -18.64 -4.39
N ASN A 184 -0.19 -17.69 -3.47
CA ASN A 184 1.00 -16.87 -3.33
C ASN A 184 1.69 -17.17 -1.98
N ARG A 185 3.02 -17.06 -1.95
CA ARG A 185 3.85 -17.14 -0.74
C ARG A 185 4.41 -15.77 -0.33
N SER A 186 3.69 -14.71 -0.73
CA SER A 186 3.88 -13.37 -0.22
C SER A 186 3.05 -13.17 1.04
N GLU A 187 3.63 -12.50 2.03
CA GLU A 187 2.99 -12.11 3.29
C GLU A 187 1.78 -11.18 3.12
N ASP A 188 1.62 -10.55 1.95
CA ASP A 188 0.50 -9.64 1.65
C ASP A 188 -0.70 -10.34 1.00
N GLN A 189 -0.50 -11.51 0.39
CA GLN A 189 -1.51 -12.12 -0.49
C GLN A 189 -1.83 -13.59 -0.15
N ALA A 190 -1.03 -14.26 0.68
CA ALA A 190 -1.19 -15.69 0.94
C ALA A 190 -2.52 -16.03 1.63
N GLY A 191 -3.33 -16.88 1.01
CA GLY A 191 -4.55 -17.40 1.62
C GLY A 191 -4.33 -18.34 2.82
N ASN A 192 -5.42 -18.66 3.53
CA ASN A 192 -5.47 -19.61 4.66
C ASN A 192 -6.44 -20.76 4.36
N THR A 193 -6.37 -21.34 3.15
CA THR A 193 -7.31 -22.35 2.63
C THR A 193 -7.58 -23.52 3.58
N LEU A 194 -6.52 -24.11 4.15
CA LEU A 194 -6.67 -25.25 5.08
C LEU A 194 -7.40 -24.85 6.37
N HIS A 195 -7.06 -23.68 6.93
CA HIS A 195 -7.72 -23.18 8.14
C HIS A 195 -9.19 -22.85 7.86
N LEU A 196 -9.52 -22.37 6.66
CA LEU A 196 -10.92 -22.16 6.25
C LEU A 196 -11.71 -23.47 6.26
N PHE A 197 -11.22 -24.50 5.57
CA PHE A 197 -11.91 -25.79 5.51
C PHE A 197 -11.97 -26.51 6.87
N ILE A 198 -10.91 -26.42 7.68
CA ILE A 198 -10.92 -26.98 9.05
C ILE A 198 -11.96 -26.25 9.91
N SER A 199 -12.02 -24.92 9.84
CA SER A 199 -12.99 -24.13 10.60
C SER A 199 -14.42 -24.48 10.20
N LEU A 200 -14.70 -24.54 8.89
CA LEU A 200 -16.03 -24.94 8.37
C LEU A 200 -16.37 -26.38 8.75
N GLY A 201 -15.42 -27.31 8.65
CA GLY A 201 -15.61 -28.70 9.07
C GLY A 201 -15.91 -28.83 10.56
N CYS A 202 -15.25 -28.06 11.41
CA CYS A 202 -15.52 -28.01 12.85
C CYS A 202 -16.91 -27.42 13.15
N MET A 203 -17.34 -26.39 12.42
CA MET A 203 -18.69 -25.84 12.55
C MET A 203 -19.74 -26.87 12.15
N LEU A 204 -19.55 -27.58 11.03
CA LEU A 204 -20.44 -28.66 10.61
C LEU A 204 -20.49 -29.79 11.64
N PHE A 205 -19.34 -30.23 12.16
CA PHE A 205 -19.29 -31.28 13.19
C PHE A 205 -20.04 -30.87 14.48
N LEU A 206 -19.96 -29.60 14.87
CA LEU A 206 -20.72 -29.08 16.02
C LEU A 206 -22.23 -29.23 15.82
N LEU A 207 -22.75 -29.14 14.59
CA LEU A 207 -24.19 -29.34 14.32
C LEU A 207 -24.64 -30.79 14.59
N PHE A 208 -23.74 -31.76 14.43
CA PHE A 208 -24.03 -33.18 14.63
C PHE A 208 -23.69 -33.68 16.04
N SER A 209 -22.82 -32.98 16.78
CA SER A 209 -22.44 -33.36 18.14
C SER A 209 -23.32 -32.66 19.18
N LYS A 210 -24.24 -33.43 19.81
CA LYS A 210 -25.11 -32.91 20.87
C LYS A 210 -24.32 -32.30 22.03
N ASP A 211 -23.24 -32.97 22.46
CA ASP A 211 -22.42 -32.54 23.61
C ASP A 211 -21.68 -31.22 23.34
N LEU A 212 -21.19 -31.02 22.12
CA LEU A 212 -20.55 -29.74 21.74
C LEU A 212 -21.59 -28.63 21.61
N ARG A 213 -22.76 -28.94 21.07
CA ARG A 213 -23.84 -27.97 20.87
C ARG A 213 -24.48 -27.51 22.20
N THR A 214 -24.54 -28.37 23.21
CA THR A 214 -25.05 -27.99 24.54
C THR A 214 -24.05 -27.18 25.36
N ASN A 215 -22.76 -27.17 24.98
CA ASN A 215 -21.76 -26.32 25.61
C ASN A 215 -22.00 -24.84 25.24
N ARG A 216 -22.65 -24.12 26.16
CA ARG A 216 -23.02 -22.70 25.99
C ARG A 216 -21.82 -21.79 25.76
N HIS A 217 -20.68 -22.04 26.40
CA HIS A 217 -19.48 -21.21 26.22
C HIS A 217 -18.92 -21.38 24.80
N LEU A 218 -18.86 -22.62 24.31
CA LEU A 218 -18.37 -22.92 22.96
C LEU A 218 -19.27 -22.32 21.87
N THR A 219 -20.59 -22.47 22.01
CA THR A 219 -21.56 -21.92 21.04
C THR A 219 -21.61 -20.40 21.08
N THR A 220 -21.51 -19.78 22.26
CA THR A 220 -21.42 -18.33 22.40
C THR A 220 -20.13 -17.79 21.78
N TYR A 221 -18.99 -18.45 22.01
CA TYR A 221 -17.71 -18.11 21.38
C TYR A 221 -17.81 -18.16 19.85
N LEU A 222 -18.38 -19.25 19.30
CA LEU A 222 -18.56 -19.41 17.87
C LEU A 222 -19.47 -18.33 17.29
N LEU A 223 -20.59 -18.03 17.96
CA LEU A 223 -21.53 -16.99 17.53
C LEU A 223 -20.85 -15.63 17.48
N CYS A 224 -20.13 -15.23 18.54
CA CYS A 224 -19.36 -13.98 18.55
C CYS A 224 -18.32 -13.95 17.41
N SER A 225 -17.64 -15.07 17.15
CA SER A 225 -16.66 -15.20 16.05
C SER A 225 -17.31 -15.00 14.67
N ILE A 226 -18.46 -15.62 14.42
CA ILE A 226 -19.20 -15.46 13.16
C ILE A 226 -19.68 -14.00 13.01
N LEU A 227 -20.21 -13.41 14.08
CA LEU A 227 -20.63 -12.00 14.08
C LEU A 227 -19.44 -11.06 13.83
N SER A 228 -18.26 -11.36 14.36
CA SER A 228 -17.04 -10.57 14.11
C SER A 228 -16.68 -10.58 12.63
N PHE A 229 -16.73 -11.74 11.97
CA PHE A 229 -16.51 -11.84 10.53
C PHE A 229 -17.61 -11.11 9.74
N ALA A 230 -18.88 -11.29 10.11
CA ALA A 230 -20.01 -10.66 9.45
C ALA A 230 -19.93 -9.12 9.54
N LEU A 231 -19.60 -8.57 10.72
CA LEU A 231 -19.39 -7.13 10.91
C LEU A 231 -18.26 -6.61 10.03
N PHE A 232 -17.13 -7.34 9.92
CA PHE A 232 -16.04 -6.94 9.04
C PHE A 232 -16.47 -6.85 7.57
N VAL A 233 -17.18 -7.85 7.08
CA VAL A 233 -17.69 -7.85 5.71
C VAL A 233 -18.76 -6.77 5.51
N LEU A 234 -19.57 -6.49 6.52
CA LEU A 234 -20.63 -5.47 6.43
C LEU A 234 -20.04 -4.05 6.42
N LEU A 235 -18.97 -3.81 7.17
CA LEU A 235 -18.40 -2.47 7.35
C LEU A 235 -17.30 -2.12 6.35
N VAL A 236 -16.48 -3.08 5.89
CA VAL A 236 -15.24 -2.79 5.14
C VAL A 236 -15.37 -3.16 3.66
N LYS A 237 -14.98 -2.23 2.76
CA LYS A 237 -14.89 -2.48 1.31
C LYS A 237 -13.83 -3.51 1.01
N TRP A 238 -14.13 -4.45 0.12
CA TRP A 238 -13.23 -5.48 -0.34
C TRP A 238 -11.92 -4.93 -0.93
N GLN A 239 -10.80 -5.57 -0.58
CA GLN A 239 -9.48 -5.35 -1.16
C GLN A 239 -8.81 -6.71 -1.44
N PRO A 240 -7.96 -6.83 -2.47
CA PRO A 240 -7.34 -8.11 -2.82
C PRO A 240 -6.34 -8.62 -1.76
N TRP A 241 -5.85 -7.75 -0.87
CA TRP A 241 -4.99 -8.11 0.27
C TRP A 241 -5.76 -8.30 1.59
N HIS A 242 -7.10 -8.33 1.60
CA HIS A 242 -7.90 -8.61 2.81
C HIS A 242 -7.57 -9.95 3.49
N SER A 243 -6.96 -10.89 2.76
CA SER A 243 -6.47 -12.13 3.33
C SER A 243 -5.53 -11.89 4.53
N ARG A 244 -4.83 -10.75 4.56
CA ARG A 244 -4.03 -10.25 5.69
C ARG A 244 -4.91 -9.84 6.87
N PHE A 245 -5.94 -9.03 6.64
CA PHE A 245 -6.86 -8.58 7.70
C PHE A 245 -7.62 -9.74 8.34
N HIS A 246 -7.85 -10.82 7.58
CA HIS A 246 -8.49 -12.02 8.12
C HIS A 246 -7.61 -12.83 9.09
N LEU A 247 -6.33 -12.50 9.28
CA LEU A 247 -5.47 -13.27 10.18
C LEU A 247 -6.04 -13.37 11.60
N SER A 248 -6.48 -12.24 12.16
CA SER A 248 -7.02 -12.21 13.53
C SER A 248 -8.27 -13.07 13.67
N ILE A 249 -9.15 -13.08 12.67
CA ILE A 249 -10.35 -13.93 12.72
C ILE A 249 -10.01 -15.41 12.55
N PHE A 250 -9.01 -15.77 11.73
CA PHE A 250 -8.52 -17.15 11.67
C PHE A 250 -7.93 -17.61 13.00
N VAL A 251 -7.20 -16.76 13.72
CA VAL A 251 -6.67 -17.10 15.06
C VAL A 251 -7.81 -17.40 16.04
N ILE A 252 -8.90 -16.61 16.00
CA ILE A 252 -10.11 -16.87 16.80
C ILE A 252 -10.73 -18.22 16.42
N PHE A 253 -10.89 -18.51 15.13
CA PHE A 253 -11.44 -19.79 14.68
C PHE A 253 -10.51 -20.98 15.00
N CYS A 254 -9.19 -20.79 15.01
CA CYS A 254 -8.24 -21.83 15.41
C CYS A 254 -8.46 -22.27 16.87
N ALA A 255 -8.75 -21.35 17.80
CA ALA A 255 -9.07 -21.71 19.17
C ALA A 255 -10.37 -22.53 19.26
N PHE A 256 -11.41 -22.13 18.51
CA PHE A 256 -12.65 -22.92 18.39
C PHE A 256 -12.38 -24.32 17.82
N SER A 257 -11.69 -24.40 16.67
CA SER A 257 -11.35 -25.66 16.03
C SER A 257 -10.50 -26.55 16.91
N GLY A 258 -9.57 -26.00 17.70
CA GLY A 258 -8.75 -26.74 18.66
C GLY A 258 -9.61 -27.46 19.71
N VAL A 259 -10.61 -26.78 20.28
CA VAL A 259 -11.54 -27.40 21.23
C VAL A 259 -12.34 -28.51 20.55
N VAL A 260 -12.88 -28.29 19.36
CA VAL A 260 -13.67 -29.29 18.63
C VAL A 260 -12.82 -30.52 18.27
N ILE A 261 -11.62 -30.32 17.73
CA ILE A 261 -10.69 -31.40 17.36
C ILE A 261 -10.21 -32.16 18.60
N SER A 262 -10.00 -31.51 19.74
CA SER A 262 -9.63 -32.19 20.99
C SER A 262 -10.68 -33.17 21.51
N ARG A 263 -11.94 -32.97 21.11
CA ARG A 263 -13.07 -33.86 21.43
C ARG A 263 -13.35 -34.88 20.33
N SER A 264 -12.61 -34.82 19.22
CA SER A 264 -12.67 -35.80 18.14
C SER A 264 -11.73 -36.99 18.40
N ASN A 265 -11.71 -37.97 17.50
CA ASN A 265 -10.79 -39.10 17.58
C ASN A 265 -9.32 -38.61 17.47
N LYS A 266 -8.44 -39.10 18.35
CA LYS A 266 -6.99 -38.81 18.35
C LYS A 266 -6.34 -38.99 16.96
N PHE A 267 -6.76 -40.00 16.19
CA PHE A 267 -6.25 -40.21 14.83
C PHE A 267 -6.60 -39.05 13.89
N VAL A 268 -7.81 -38.50 13.97
CA VAL A 268 -8.23 -37.33 13.19
C VAL A 268 -7.38 -36.11 13.55
N ALA A 269 -7.16 -35.87 14.85
CA ALA A 269 -6.31 -34.79 15.31
C ALA A 269 -4.86 -34.93 14.78
N ILE A 270 -4.27 -36.13 14.86
CA ILE A 270 -2.92 -36.42 14.33
C ILE A 270 -2.85 -36.17 12.82
N ILE A 271 -3.83 -36.63 12.05
CA ILE A 271 -3.88 -36.42 10.60
C ILE A 271 -3.94 -34.92 10.28
N ILE A 272 -4.84 -34.17 10.93
CA ILE A 272 -4.97 -32.73 10.72
C ILE A 272 -3.65 -32.01 11.06
N CYS A 273 -3.06 -32.30 12.23
CA CYS A 273 -1.77 -31.74 12.63
C CYS A 273 -0.66 -32.08 11.62
N SER A 274 -0.59 -33.32 11.15
CA SER A 274 0.41 -33.77 10.18
C SER A 274 0.26 -33.05 8.84
N ILE A 275 -0.99 -32.89 8.35
CA ILE A 275 -1.29 -32.13 7.13
C ILE A 275 -0.89 -30.66 7.30
N LEU A 276 -1.22 -30.03 8.43
CA LEU A 276 -0.85 -28.64 8.70
C LEU A 276 0.67 -28.46 8.73
N LEU A 277 1.40 -29.33 9.44
CA LEU A 277 2.87 -29.32 9.48
C LEU A 277 3.47 -29.52 8.08
N ALA A 278 3.03 -30.53 7.34
CA ALA A 278 3.52 -30.78 5.98
C ALA A 278 3.22 -29.59 5.05
N SER A 279 2.03 -28.99 5.17
CA SER A 279 1.63 -27.83 4.36
C SER A 279 2.41 -26.55 4.67
N SER A 280 2.99 -26.45 5.88
CA SER A 280 3.77 -25.29 6.32
C SER A 280 5.14 -25.18 5.63
N ILE A 281 5.75 -26.32 5.28
CA ILE A 281 7.09 -26.45 4.70
C ILE A 281 7.32 -25.46 3.53
N PRO A 282 6.50 -25.43 2.46
CA PRO A 282 6.74 -24.50 1.36
C PRO A 282 6.63 -23.02 1.74
N TYR A 283 5.87 -22.67 2.78
CA TYR A 283 5.74 -21.28 3.26
C TYR A 283 6.92 -20.86 4.12
N ILE A 284 7.51 -21.78 4.91
CA ILE A 284 8.74 -21.53 5.68
C ILE A 284 9.93 -21.38 4.73
N PHE A 285 10.17 -22.39 3.89
CA PHE A 285 11.44 -22.46 3.15
C PHE A 285 11.45 -21.61 1.87
N LYS A 286 10.29 -21.45 1.22
CA LYS A 286 10.18 -20.77 -0.08
C LYS A 286 9.30 -19.52 0.00
N ASN A 287 9.32 -18.81 1.14
CA ASN A 287 8.75 -17.47 1.29
C ASN A 287 9.30 -16.55 0.18
N ASN A 288 8.45 -15.75 -0.48
CA ASN A 288 8.87 -14.93 -1.60
C ASN A 288 9.92 -13.87 -1.24
N SER A 289 9.81 -13.27 -0.05
CA SER A 289 10.61 -12.13 0.43
C SER A 289 11.82 -12.59 1.25
N ARG A 290 11.71 -13.73 1.95
CA ARG A 290 12.73 -14.25 2.87
C ARG A 290 13.01 -15.73 2.60
N ARG A 291 13.62 -16.00 1.44
CA ARG A 291 13.88 -17.37 0.98
C ARG A 291 15.00 -18.01 1.79
N ILE A 292 14.69 -19.12 2.46
CA ILE A 292 15.69 -19.98 3.13
C ILE A 292 16.26 -20.98 2.12
N LEU A 293 15.39 -21.59 1.30
CA LEU A 293 15.79 -22.53 0.25
C LEU A 293 15.36 -22.00 -1.13
N SER A 294 16.33 -21.70 -1.98
CA SER A 294 16.11 -21.31 -3.37
C SER A 294 17.28 -21.70 -4.26
N LYS A 295 17.03 -21.87 -5.57
CA LYS A 295 18.10 -21.91 -6.59
C LYS A 295 18.62 -20.51 -6.94
N LYS A 296 17.90 -19.47 -6.51
CA LYS A 296 18.31 -18.06 -6.60
C LYS A 296 18.95 -17.64 -5.28
N ALA A 297 19.17 -16.34 -5.09
CA ALA A 297 19.64 -15.80 -3.83
C ALA A 297 18.74 -16.16 -2.63
N THR A 298 19.37 -16.46 -1.50
CA THR A 298 18.75 -16.74 -0.20
C THR A 298 19.01 -15.59 0.77
N ILE A 299 18.37 -15.61 1.94
CA ILE A 299 18.66 -14.64 3.01
C ILE A 299 20.09 -14.75 3.57
N PHE A 300 20.77 -15.86 3.35
CA PHE A 300 22.14 -16.08 3.85
C PHE A 300 23.19 -15.54 2.88
N ASP A 301 22.92 -15.63 1.58
CA ASP A 301 23.87 -15.21 0.54
C ASP A 301 23.62 -13.78 0.04
N THR A 302 22.47 -13.18 0.39
CA THR A 302 22.11 -11.81 -0.03
C THR A 302 22.66 -10.80 0.98
N PRO A 303 23.47 -9.81 0.57
CA PRO A 303 23.93 -8.74 1.45
C PRO A 303 22.77 -8.01 2.14
N ARG A 304 22.98 -7.56 3.39
CA ARG A 304 21.92 -6.94 4.21
C ARG A 304 21.19 -5.80 3.49
N ILE A 305 21.92 -4.96 2.78
CA ILE A 305 21.35 -3.82 2.03
C ILE A 305 20.38 -4.32 0.95
N ASP A 306 20.75 -5.34 0.19
CA ASP A 306 19.93 -5.87 -0.89
C ASP A 306 18.67 -6.59 -0.38
N GLN A 307 18.71 -7.10 0.86
CA GLN A 307 17.54 -7.72 1.48
C GLN A 307 16.38 -6.72 1.69
N TYR A 308 16.65 -5.43 1.90
CA TYR A 308 15.58 -4.40 1.99
C TYR A 308 14.78 -4.28 0.69
N PHE A 309 15.38 -4.63 -0.44
CA PHE A 309 14.79 -4.56 -1.77
C PHE A 309 14.26 -5.91 -2.26
N SER A 310 14.15 -6.94 -1.40
CA SER A 310 13.75 -8.30 -1.81
C SER A 310 12.40 -8.36 -2.54
N ASN A 311 11.45 -7.48 -2.18
CA ASN A 311 10.14 -7.39 -2.84
C ASN A 311 10.19 -6.62 -4.17
N TYR A 312 11.13 -5.69 -4.32
CA TYR A 312 11.31 -4.88 -5.55
C TYR A 312 12.82 -4.69 -5.84
N PRO A 313 13.51 -5.73 -6.35
CA PRO A 313 14.97 -5.68 -6.53
C PRO A 313 15.45 -4.57 -7.47
N SER A 314 14.61 -4.17 -8.44
CA SER A 314 14.92 -3.09 -9.39
C SER A 314 15.15 -1.73 -8.71
N ARG A 315 14.59 -1.52 -7.52
CA ARG A 315 14.75 -0.26 -6.75
C ARG A 315 16.08 -0.18 -6.01
N ALA A 316 16.83 -1.26 -5.87
CA ALA A 316 18.10 -1.25 -5.11
C ALA A 316 19.15 -0.31 -5.73
N TYR A 317 19.32 -0.39 -7.06
CA TYR A 317 20.30 0.42 -7.78
C TYR A 317 20.00 1.94 -7.70
N PRO A 318 18.78 2.42 -8.02
CA PRO A 318 18.42 3.83 -7.86
C PRO A 318 18.72 4.39 -6.47
N TYR A 319 18.38 3.64 -5.41
CA TYR A 319 18.60 4.09 -4.03
C TYR A 319 20.07 4.14 -3.65
N LYS A 320 20.86 3.13 -4.05
CA LYS A 320 22.31 3.10 -3.82
C LYS A 320 23.01 4.28 -4.49
N GLU A 321 22.68 4.56 -5.75
CA GLU A 321 23.26 5.69 -6.49
C GLU A 321 22.80 7.04 -5.94
N ALA A 322 21.54 7.16 -5.52
CA ALA A 322 21.04 8.36 -4.87
C ALA A 322 21.83 8.69 -3.60
N VAL A 323 22.09 7.69 -2.74
CA VAL A 323 22.86 7.88 -1.51
C VAL A 323 24.31 8.25 -1.80
N LYS A 324 24.95 7.63 -2.79
CA LYS A 324 26.29 8.04 -3.24
C LYS A 324 26.32 9.51 -3.68
N ARG A 325 25.32 9.94 -4.45
CA ARG A 325 25.19 11.34 -4.89
C ARG A 325 25.01 12.28 -3.70
N ILE A 326 24.10 11.99 -2.78
CA ILE A 326 23.86 12.80 -1.57
C ILE A 326 25.16 12.96 -0.76
N LYS A 327 25.90 11.87 -0.57
CA LYS A 327 27.20 11.89 0.14
C LYS A 327 28.23 12.72 -0.60
N SER A 328 28.30 12.64 -1.93
CA SER A 328 29.24 13.43 -2.73
C SER A 328 29.00 14.95 -2.63
N LEU A 329 27.77 15.36 -2.29
CA LEU A 329 27.42 16.77 -2.05
C LEU A 329 27.85 17.26 -0.65
N GLY A 330 28.30 16.37 0.24
CA GLY A 330 28.63 16.73 1.64
C GLY A 330 27.42 17.20 2.45
N CYS A 331 26.21 16.91 1.99
CA CYS A 331 24.96 17.43 2.54
C CYS A 331 24.44 16.57 3.70
N LYS A 332 24.19 17.19 4.86
CA LYS A 332 23.67 16.49 6.06
C LYS A 332 22.16 16.67 6.27
N THR A 333 21.59 17.75 5.76
CA THR A 333 20.16 18.07 5.91
C THR A 333 19.42 17.79 4.61
N ILE A 334 18.58 16.76 4.63
CA ILE A 334 17.85 16.26 3.47
C ILE A 334 16.37 16.59 3.66
N GLY A 335 15.76 17.17 2.64
CA GLY A 335 14.33 17.39 2.55
C GLY A 335 13.67 16.26 1.77
N LEU A 336 12.75 15.53 2.38
CA LEU A 336 12.03 14.46 1.72
C LEU A 336 10.74 14.99 1.11
N LEU A 337 10.60 14.81 -0.20
CA LEU A 337 9.37 15.04 -0.96
C LEU A 337 8.70 13.69 -1.16
N SER A 338 7.79 13.33 -0.26
CA SER A 338 7.11 12.03 -0.31
C SER A 338 5.60 12.17 -0.14
N HIS A 339 4.86 11.33 -0.87
CA HIS A 339 3.40 11.31 -0.86
C HIS A 339 2.91 9.86 -0.81
N GLY A 340 1.93 9.57 0.05
CA GLY A 340 1.29 8.24 0.12
C GLY A 340 2.26 7.10 0.47
N GLU A 341 2.19 6.01 -0.27
CA GLU A 341 3.04 4.82 -0.11
C GLU A 341 4.46 5.05 -0.62
N CYS A 342 5.24 5.86 0.11
CA CYS A 342 6.64 6.12 -0.20
C CYS A 342 7.57 5.05 0.41
N TRP A 343 8.58 4.65 -0.35
CA TRP A 343 9.60 3.69 0.10
C TRP A 343 10.75 4.39 0.81
N GLU A 344 10.41 5.15 1.85
CA GLU A 344 11.35 5.99 2.60
C GLU A 344 12.35 5.16 3.44
N TYR A 345 11.91 4.06 4.06
CA TYR A 345 12.73 3.32 5.04
C TYR A 345 14.08 2.81 4.49
N PRO A 346 14.19 2.24 3.28
CA PRO A 346 15.49 1.89 2.70
C PRO A 346 16.47 3.07 2.56
N LEU A 347 15.98 4.29 2.34
CA LEU A 347 16.83 5.49 2.28
C LEU A 347 17.49 5.76 3.64
N TRP A 348 16.72 5.70 4.73
CA TRP A 348 17.26 5.83 6.09
C TRP A 348 18.33 4.77 6.40
N ALA A 349 18.07 3.52 6.00
CA ALA A 349 19.00 2.42 6.27
C ALA A 349 20.32 2.59 5.52
N LEU A 350 20.28 2.99 4.25
CA LEU A 350 21.45 3.22 3.40
C LEU A 350 22.29 4.43 3.84
N LEU A 351 21.64 5.52 4.26
CA LEU A 351 22.33 6.70 4.78
C LEU A 351 23.11 6.38 6.07
N LYS A 352 22.58 5.50 6.93
CA LYS A 352 23.22 5.09 8.20
C LYS A 352 24.28 3.99 8.05
N SER A 353 24.21 3.15 7.03
CA SER A 353 24.97 1.87 7.02
C SER A 353 26.48 1.99 6.81
N GLU A 354 26.98 3.17 6.44
CA GLU A 354 28.35 3.31 5.94
C GLU A 354 29.17 4.37 6.68
N ASP A 355 28.54 5.26 7.47
CA ASP A 355 29.20 6.44 8.02
C ASP A 355 28.66 6.81 9.42
N ASN A 356 29.52 7.28 10.33
CA ASN A 356 29.12 7.97 11.58
C ASN A 356 28.53 9.38 11.31
N TYR A 357 28.05 9.63 10.08
CA TYR A 357 27.43 10.88 9.69
C TYR A 357 25.98 10.91 10.17
N ASP A 358 25.66 11.90 11.00
CA ASP A 358 24.29 12.12 11.49
C ASP A 358 23.51 12.90 10.42
N PHE A 359 22.81 12.18 9.54
CA PHE A 359 21.91 12.75 8.55
C PHE A 359 20.58 13.14 9.19
N GLN A 360 20.14 14.37 8.95
CA GLN A 360 18.80 14.82 9.27
C GLN A 360 17.93 14.70 8.02
N LEU A 361 16.87 13.89 8.09
CA LEU A 361 15.90 13.72 7.01
C LEU A 361 14.52 14.12 7.54
N ASP A 362 13.93 15.16 6.94
CA ASP A 362 12.63 15.69 7.34
C ASP A 362 11.75 15.94 6.11
N GLN A 363 10.43 15.79 6.29
CA GLN A 363 9.45 16.05 5.24
C GLN A 363 9.38 17.54 4.90
N VAL A 364 9.35 17.87 3.61
CA VAL A 364 9.19 19.23 3.10
C VAL A 364 8.01 19.31 2.14
N ASP A 365 7.56 20.53 1.82
CA ASP A 365 6.41 20.77 0.92
C ASP A 365 5.13 20.00 1.33
N VAL A 366 4.87 19.98 2.65
CA VAL A 366 3.71 19.28 3.21
C VAL A 366 2.44 20.06 2.89
N THR A 367 1.70 19.61 1.88
CA THR A 367 0.48 20.27 1.38
C THR A 367 -0.82 19.75 2.02
N ASN A 368 -0.76 18.67 2.79
CA ASN A 368 -1.94 18.04 3.39
C ASN A 368 -2.29 18.65 4.77
N ILE A 369 -3.34 18.12 5.40
CA ILE A 369 -3.86 18.56 6.72
C ILE A 369 -2.81 18.57 7.85
N SER A 370 -1.70 17.84 7.70
CA SER A 370 -0.62 17.78 8.70
C SER A 370 0.33 18.98 8.65
N ASN A 371 0.24 19.86 7.64
CA ASN A 371 1.06 21.07 7.51
C ASN A 371 1.04 21.94 8.78
N LYS A 372 -0.08 21.99 9.50
CA LYS A 372 -0.18 22.76 10.76
C LYS A 372 0.83 22.33 11.84
N TYR A 373 1.36 21.11 11.78
CA TYR A 373 2.37 20.63 12.72
C TYR A 373 3.80 21.03 12.35
N LEU A 374 4.06 21.57 11.15
CA LEU A 374 5.41 22.03 10.79
C LEU A 374 5.96 23.01 11.83
N LYS A 375 5.14 23.95 12.31
CA LYS A 375 5.56 24.91 13.35
C LYS A 375 5.90 24.21 14.68
N LYS A 376 5.10 23.21 15.06
CA LYS A 376 5.29 22.45 16.31
C LYS A 376 6.61 21.67 16.30
N PHE A 377 7.01 21.15 15.15
CA PHE A 377 8.26 20.40 14.99
C PHE A 377 9.45 21.27 14.55
N GLY A 378 9.31 22.59 14.49
CA GLY A 378 10.39 23.49 14.05
C GLY A 378 10.74 23.39 12.56
N LEU A 379 9.87 22.78 11.75
CA LEU A 379 10.09 22.53 10.32
C LEU A 379 9.66 23.70 9.43
N THR A 380 9.03 24.75 9.97
CA THR A 380 8.60 25.93 9.19
C THR A 380 9.74 26.64 8.48
N ASN A 381 10.92 26.65 9.08
CA ASN A 381 12.12 27.29 8.52
C ASN A 381 13.19 26.26 8.13
N TYR A 382 12.83 24.98 8.06
CA TYR A 382 13.76 23.93 7.71
C TYR A 382 14.23 24.14 6.25
N ASN A 383 15.52 24.35 6.07
CA ASN A 383 16.11 24.67 4.79
C ASN A 383 17.18 23.60 4.46
N PRO A 384 16.76 22.46 3.87
CA PRO A 384 17.68 21.36 3.59
C PRO A 384 18.70 21.75 2.52
N CYS A 385 19.88 21.15 2.53
CA CYS A 385 20.86 21.36 1.46
C CYS A 385 20.50 20.61 0.17
N VAL A 386 19.71 19.53 0.27
CA VAL A 386 19.26 18.74 -0.87
C VAL A 386 17.84 18.25 -0.66
N LEU A 387 17.05 18.14 -1.74
CA LEU A 387 15.76 17.44 -1.70
C LEU A 387 15.87 16.08 -2.35
N VAL A 388 15.22 15.10 -1.74
CA VAL A 388 15.04 13.76 -2.31
C VAL A 388 13.56 13.55 -2.55
N SER A 389 13.21 13.24 -3.79
CA SER A 389 11.87 12.84 -4.18
C SER A 389 11.83 11.34 -4.36
N ILE A 390 10.81 10.70 -3.78
CA ILE A 390 10.50 9.30 -4.01
C ILE A 390 9.10 9.25 -4.62
N ALA A 391 9.02 8.92 -5.91
CA ALA A 391 7.77 8.83 -6.67
C ALA A 391 6.94 10.14 -6.77
N SER A 392 7.55 11.33 -6.59
CA SER A 392 6.88 12.59 -6.92
C SER A 392 6.73 12.75 -8.43
N LYS A 393 5.69 13.50 -8.82
CA LYS A 393 5.50 14.02 -10.17
C LYS A 393 6.78 14.74 -10.63
N ASP A 394 7.14 14.53 -11.90
CA ASP A 394 8.27 15.17 -12.59
C ASP A 394 8.15 16.67 -12.69
N LYS A 395 8.36 17.37 -11.58
CA LYS A 395 8.61 18.80 -11.62
C LYS A 395 10.11 19.02 -11.83
N PRO A 396 10.50 19.97 -12.68
CA PRO A 396 11.91 20.29 -12.88
C PRO A 396 12.50 21.08 -11.70
N LYS A 397 11.64 21.75 -10.93
CA LYS A 397 12.02 22.53 -9.75
C LYS A 397 11.01 22.42 -8.61
N HIS A 398 11.50 22.63 -7.39
CA HIS A 398 10.70 22.83 -6.19
C HIS A 398 11.12 24.12 -5.49
N ILE A 399 10.17 24.78 -4.82
CA ILE A 399 10.44 25.96 -4.00
C ILE A 399 10.06 25.59 -2.57
N VAL A 400 11.04 25.57 -1.66
CA VAL A 400 10.85 25.24 -0.25
C VAL A 400 11.41 26.39 0.58
N ASN A 401 10.57 27.02 1.40
CA ASN A 401 10.95 28.13 2.28
C ASN A 401 11.73 29.25 1.55
N GLY A 402 11.28 29.60 0.35
CA GLY A 402 11.90 30.63 -0.51
C GLY A 402 13.20 30.20 -1.20
N SER A 403 13.73 29.01 -0.90
CA SER A 403 14.88 28.44 -1.61
C SER A 403 14.43 27.64 -2.83
N VAL A 404 15.10 27.84 -3.96
CA VAL A 404 14.84 27.13 -5.21
C VAL A 404 15.70 25.87 -5.26
N TYR A 405 15.11 24.75 -5.64
CA TYR A 405 15.79 23.47 -5.81
C TYR A 405 15.52 22.93 -7.20
N ILE A 406 16.59 22.56 -7.92
CA ILE A 406 16.52 22.14 -9.32
C ILE A 406 16.86 20.66 -9.41
N LYS A 407 16.11 19.91 -10.23
CA LYS A 407 16.34 18.47 -10.43
C LYS A 407 17.66 18.25 -11.16
N THR A 408 18.70 17.82 -10.46
CA THR A 408 20.03 17.60 -11.06
C THR A 408 20.30 16.14 -11.41
N TRP A 409 19.54 15.22 -10.81
CA TRP A 409 19.75 13.79 -10.98
C TRP A 409 18.45 13.01 -10.82
N GLU A 410 18.28 11.97 -11.63
CA GLU A 410 17.13 11.09 -11.57
C GLU A 410 17.48 9.68 -12.03
N ILE A 411 17.07 8.70 -11.23
CA ILE A 411 16.91 7.31 -11.66
C ILE A 411 15.62 6.82 -11.01
N ASP A 412 14.61 6.52 -11.83
CA ASP A 412 13.28 6.11 -11.33
C ASP A 412 13.38 5.01 -10.26
N PRO A 413 12.71 5.16 -9.09
CA PRO A 413 11.73 6.20 -8.74
C PRO A 413 12.31 7.35 -7.87
N VAL A 414 13.64 7.54 -7.86
CA VAL A 414 14.31 8.52 -6.99
C VAL A 414 14.85 9.69 -7.81
N SER A 415 14.55 10.91 -7.38
CA SER A 415 15.12 12.13 -7.94
C SER A 415 15.79 12.95 -6.85
N ILE A 416 16.87 13.64 -7.22
CA ILE A 416 17.63 14.53 -6.33
C ILE A 416 17.53 15.95 -6.88
N TYR A 417 17.24 16.89 -5.98
CA TYR A 417 17.20 18.31 -6.28
C TYR A 417 18.24 19.06 -5.44
N GLU A 418 19.11 19.80 -6.11
CA GLU A 418 20.13 20.61 -5.47
C GLU A 418 19.66 22.05 -5.34
N LYS A 419 20.05 22.69 -4.23
CA LYS A 419 19.69 24.08 -3.95
C LYS A 419 20.41 25.01 -4.92
N ASP A 420 19.63 25.83 -5.61
CA ASP A 420 20.14 26.85 -6.51
C ASP A 420 20.25 28.19 -5.79
N VAL A 421 21.48 28.59 -5.46
CA VAL A 421 21.77 29.82 -4.71
C VAL A 421 21.82 31.04 -5.64
N ASP A 422 22.41 30.88 -6.82
CA ASP A 422 22.74 31.99 -7.73
C ASP A 422 21.98 31.93 -9.08
N GLY A 423 21.06 30.97 -9.25
CA GLY A 423 20.34 30.77 -10.52
C GLY A 423 21.15 30.01 -11.58
N THR A 424 22.38 29.59 -11.25
CA THR A 424 23.32 28.94 -12.17
C THR A 424 22.90 27.51 -12.47
N LEU A 425 22.37 26.79 -11.47
CA LEU A 425 21.87 25.43 -11.66
C LEU A 425 20.63 25.44 -12.54
N LEU A 426 19.69 26.37 -12.32
CA LEU A 426 18.51 26.51 -13.19
C LEU A 426 18.91 26.78 -14.64
N ARG A 427 19.80 27.75 -14.89
CA ARG A 427 20.23 28.11 -16.25
C ARG A 427 20.96 26.97 -16.96
N SER A 428 21.92 26.33 -16.27
CA SER A 428 22.69 25.23 -16.85
C SER A 428 21.83 24.00 -17.13
N ASN A 429 20.95 23.64 -16.18
CA ASN A 429 20.02 22.52 -16.32
C ASN A 429 19.03 22.77 -17.47
N LEU A 430 18.46 23.98 -17.53
CA LEU A 430 17.57 24.39 -18.61
C LEU A 430 18.25 24.27 -19.98
N LEU A 431 19.47 24.80 -20.12
CA LEU A 431 20.22 24.76 -21.37
C LEU A 431 20.55 23.31 -21.80
N ILE A 432 20.97 22.46 -20.86
CA ILE A 432 21.31 21.06 -21.12
C ILE A 432 20.08 20.30 -21.62
N HIS A 433 18.98 20.32 -20.87
CA HIS A 433 17.79 19.55 -21.22
C HIS A 433 17.08 20.11 -22.45
N PHE A 434 17.06 21.44 -22.64
CA PHE A 434 16.57 22.04 -23.87
C PHE A 434 17.37 21.58 -25.10
N ASN A 435 18.70 21.64 -25.04
CA ASN A 435 19.57 21.21 -26.13
C ASN A 435 19.45 19.71 -26.41
N ASN A 436 19.38 18.88 -25.37
CA ASN A 436 19.19 17.44 -25.50
C ASN A 436 17.84 17.10 -26.12
N ALA A 437 16.75 17.71 -25.64
CA ALA A 437 15.42 17.52 -26.18
C ALA A 437 15.41 17.88 -27.68
N VAL A 438 15.93 19.06 -28.04
CA VAL A 438 16.05 19.50 -29.42
C VAL A 438 16.85 18.50 -30.26
N LYS A 439 18.04 18.08 -29.78
CA LYS A 439 18.90 17.13 -30.50
C LYS A 439 18.23 15.79 -30.73
N LEU A 440 17.57 15.23 -29.71
CA LEU A 440 16.83 13.98 -29.82
C LEU A 440 15.70 14.12 -30.85
N ILE A 441 14.89 15.18 -30.76
CA ILE A 441 13.76 15.40 -31.68
C ILE A 441 14.24 15.52 -33.13
N PHE A 442 15.33 16.26 -33.39
CA PHE A 442 15.92 16.34 -34.73
C PHE A 442 16.34 14.96 -35.25
N ASN A 443 17.03 14.17 -34.43
CA ASN A 443 17.41 12.79 -34.78
C ASN A 443 16.19 11.89 -35.03
N SER A 444 15.12 12.03 -34.24
CA SER A 444 13.89 11.23 -34.38
C SER A 444 13.21 11.45 -35.69
N THR A 445 13.13 12.73 -36.05
CA THR A 445 12.36 13.17 -37.20
C THR A 445 13.06 12.69 -38.46
N THR A 446 14.40 12.71 -38.48
CA THR A 446 15.18 12.11 -39.55
C THR A 446 14.98 10.60 -39.67
N GLN A 447 14.96 9.86 -38.55
CA GLN A 447 14.77 8.40 -38.57
C GLN A 447 13.34 7.99 -38.95
N ILE A 448 12.32 8.69 -38.42
CA ILE A 448 10.90 8.41 -38.71
C ILE A 448 10.56 8.75 -40.17
N TYR A 449 11.14 9.80 -40.75
CA TYR A 449 10.96 10.13 -42.18
C TYR A 449 11.58 9.11 -43.14
N GLN A 450 12.58 8.35 -42.70
CA GLN A 450 13.27 7.35 -43.52
C GLN A 450 12.49 6.02 -43.59
N ASP A 451 11.59 5.74 -42.65
CA ASP A 451 10.68 4.58 -42.69
C ASP A 451 9.42 4.90 -43.52
N LYS A 452 9.58 4.93 -44.85
CA LYS A 452 8.50 5.25 -45.79
C LYS A 452 7.41 4.17 -45.89
N GLU A 453 7.63 2.96 -45.36
CA GLU A 453 6.75 1.79 -45.56
C GLU A 453 5.85 1.46 -44.36
N ASN A 454 5.84 2.25 -43.28
CA ASN A 454 4.99 2.03 -42.09
C ASN A 454 5.20 0.65 -41.41
N GLN A 455 6.39 0.05 -41.50
CA GLN A 455 6.67 -1.23 -40.82
C GLN A 455 6.71 -1.08 -39.29
N PHE A 456 6.85 0.16 -38.81
CA PHE A 456 6.91 0.61 -37.42
C PHE A 456 5.81 0.11 -36.46
N PHE A 457 4.57 0.00 -36.93
CA PHE A 457 3.45 -0.48 -36.11
C PHE A 457 3.31 -2.01 -36.14
N ASN A 458 3.90 -2.68 -37.13
CA ASN A 458 3.81 -4.14 -37.32
C ASN A 458 4.80 -4.91 -36.44
N GLN A 459 5.92 -4.29 -36.06
CA GLN A 459 6.81 -4.80 -35.04
C GLN A 459 6.88 -3.77 -33.92
N LYS A 460 6.16 -3.98 -32.80
CA LYS A 460 6.36 -3.20 -31.57
C LYS A 460 7.82 -3.32 -31.15
N SER A 461 8.66 -2.40 -31.60
CA SER A 461 10.07 -2.42 -31.31
C SER A 461 10.29 -1.72 -29.97
N MET A 462 10.83 -2.46 -29.01
CA MET A 462 11.18 -1.92 -27.71
C MET A 462 12.16 -0.74 -27.86
N LYS A 463 12.99 -0.76 -28.90
CA LYS A 463 13.93 0.30 -29.25
C LYS A 463 13.22 1.61 -29.55
N ILE A 464 12.17 1.60 -30.36
CA ILE A 464 11.48 2.84 -30.70
C ILE A 464 10.57 3.31 -29.57
N PHE A 465 9.92 2.39 -28.85
CA PHE A 465 9.21 2.75 -27.62
C PHE A 465 10.11 3.53 -26.65
N ASN A 466 11.29 2.97 -26.35
CA ASN A 466 12.26 3.61 -25.46
C ASN A 466 12.72 4.97 -26.01
N TYR A 467 12.91 5.06 -27.32
CA TYR A 467 13.35 6.28 -27.98
C TYR A 467 12.30 7.41 -27.86
N LEU A 468 11.04 7.14 -28.20
CA LEU A 468 9.93 8.10 -28.05
C LEU A 468 9.73 8.51 -26.59
N GLN A 469 9.88 7.57 -25.67
CA GLN A 469 9.75 7.84 -24.24
C GLN A 469 10.92 8.68 -23.71
N THR A 470 12.14 8.45 -24.21
CA THR A 470 13.32 9.25 -23.83
C THR A 470 13.14 10.70 -24.23
N GLU A 471 12.63 10.96 -25.43
CA GLU A 471 12.33 12.32 -25.90
C GLU A 471 11.29 13.04 -25.06
N LEU A 472 10.20 12.33 -24.77
CA LEU A 472 9.12 12.87 -23.96
C LEU A 472 9.61 13.18 -22.54
N ASN A 473 10.39 12.28 -21.94
CA ASN A 473 10.93 12.47 -20.61
C ASN A 473 11.91 13.65 -20.56
N GLU A 474 12.83 13.75 -21.53
CA GLU A 474 13.79 14.87 -21.60
C GLU A 474 13.08 16.21 -21.79
N ALA A 475 12.07 16.27 -22.66
CA ALA A 475 11.27 17.48 -22.86
C ALA A 475 10.46 17.88 -21.61
N LYS A 476 9.97 16.91 -20.83
CA LYS A 476 9.22 17.18 -19.58
C LYS A 476 10.06 17.73 -18.44
N ILE A 477 11.37 17.54 -18.47
CA ILE A 477 12.32 18.12 -17.50
C ILE A 477 12.57 19.60 -17.80
N VAL A 478 12.26 20.10 -18.99
CA VAL A 478 12.51 21.49 -19.34
C VAL A 478 11.53 22.42 -18.61
N ASP A 479 12.04 23.39 -17.85
CA ASP A 479 11.24 24.41 -17.20
C ASP A 479 10.71 25.43 -18.22
N THR A 480 9.46 25.23 -18.65
CA THR A 480 8.83 26.05 -19.68
C THR A 480 8.62 27.50 -19.25
N ASP A 481 8.40 27.75 -17.96
CA ASP A 481 8.21 29.12 -17.47
C ASP A 481 9.54 29.88 -17.49
N ALA A 482 10.65 29.19 -17.19
CA ALA A 482 11.98 29.75 -17.34
C ALA A 482 12.36 30.02 -18.81
N LEU A 483 11.95 29.15 -19.76
CA LEU A 483 12.13 29.40 -21.19
C LEU A 483 11.41 30.66 -21.68
N ASP A 484 10.16 30.86 -21.25
CA ASP A 484 9.39 32.04 -21.64
C ASP A 484 9.97 33.34 -21.07
N ASN A 485 10.64 33.28 -19.92
CA ASN A 485 11.37 34.43 -19.37
C ASN A 485 12.63 34.78 -20.18
N ILE A 486 13.25 33.81 -20.87
CA ILE A 486 14.42 34.03 -21.73
C ILE A 486 14.00 34.61 -23.08
N LEU A 487 13.00 33.99 -23.72
CA LEU A 487 12.42 34.47 -24.97
C LEU A 487 10.90 34.31 -24.88
N PRO A 488 10.13 35.41 -24.90
CA PRO A 488 8.67 35.33 -24.89
C PRO A 488 8.14 34.40 -25.99
N GLU A 489 7.12 33.61 -25.65
CA GLU A 489 6.49 32.57 -26.50
C GLU A 489 7.30 31.27 -26.67
N LEU A 490 8.59 31.22 -26.32
CA LEU A 490 9.40 30.00 -26.47
C LEU A 490 8.91 28.87 -25.56
N GLY A 491 8.73 29.17 -24.27
CA GLY A 491 8.26 28.23 -23.26
C GLY A 491 6.82 27.78 -23.50
N LYS A 492 5.92 28.73 -23.80
CA LYS A 492 4.53 28.44 -24.14
C LYS A 492 4.42 27.54 -25.36
N ASN A 493 5.16 27.85 -26.43
CA ASN A 493 5.17 27.05 -27.65
C ASN A 493 5.81 25.66 -27.41
N PHE A 494 6.90 25.59 -26.63
CA PHE A 494 7.49 24.33 -26.20
C PHE A 494 6.50 23.44 -25.44
N LYS A 495 5.70 24.03 -24.53
CA LYS A 495 4.70 23.28 -23.76
C LYS A 495 3.49 22.85 -24.59
N GLU A 496 2.82 23.81 -25.23
CA GLU A 496 1.52 23.60 -25.88
C GLU A 496 1.64 22.87 -27.22
N VAL A 497 2.79 22.99 -27.90
CA VAL A 497 2.99 22.39 -29.22
C VAL A 497 3.90 21.17 -29.12
N LEU A 498 5.11 21.33 -28.57
CA LEU A 498 6.09 20.24 -28.58
C LEU A 498 5.75 19.13 -27.57
N ILE A 499 5.61 19.45 -26.29
CA ILE A 499 5.33 18.42 -25.26
C ILE A 499 4.01 17.72 -25.59
N THR A 500 2.95 18.46 -25.90
CA THR A 500 1.66 17.87 -26.32
C THR A 500 1.80 16.99 -27.58
N GLY A 501 2.60 17.42 -28.56
CA GLY A 501 2.91 16.62 -29.74
C GLY A 501 3.63 15.31 -29.41
N LEU A 502 4.63 15.35 -28.53
CA LEU A 502 5.38 14.19 -28.06
C LEU A 502 4.49 13.22 -27.27
N GLU A 503 3.60 13.72 -26.41
CA GLU A 503 2.64 12.91 -25.66
C GLU A 503 1.67 12.17 -26.59
N LEU A 504 1.08 12.87 -27.56
CA LEU A 504 0.20 12.27 -28.56
C LEU A 504 0.93 11.22 -29.40
N ARG A 505 2.18 11.49 -29.76
CA ARG A 505 3.02 10.57 -30.53
C ARG A 505 3.34 9.30 -29.74
N ALA A 506 3.76 9.43 -28.47
CA ALA A 506 4.04 8.28 -27.61
C ALA A 506 2.77 7.46 -27.29
N ALA A 507 1.64 8.13 -27.02
CA ALA A 507 0.36 7.48 -26.77
C ALA A 507 -0.17 6.76 -28.02
N GLY A 508 -0.07 7.39 -29.19
CA GLY A 508 -0.43 6.81 -30.48
C GLY A 508 0.36 5.54 -30.77
N TYR A 509 1.67 5.51 -30.49
CA TYR A 509 2.48 4.32 -30.63
C TYR A 509 2.08 3.20 -29.66
N THR A 510 1.92 3.54 -28.37
CA THR A 510 1.59 2.58 -27.30
C THR A 510 0.26 1.88 -27.56
N ASN A 511 -0.74 2.65 -27.99
CA ASN A 511 -2.10 2.20 -28.26
C ASN A 511 -2.32 1.73 -29.70
N SER A 512 -1.28 1.72 -30.54
CA SER A 512 -1.37 1.40 -31.97
C SER A 512 -2.43 2.25 -32.71
N ASN A 513 -2.59 3.52 -32.31
CA ASN A 513 -3.53 4.47 -32.89
C ASN A 513 -2.80 5.48 -33.79
N LYS A 514 -2.89 5.24 -35.11
CA LYS A 514 -2.21 6.05 -36.13
C LYS A 514 -2.65 7.51 -36.15
N ASN A 515 -3.93 7.79 -35.97
CA ASN A 515 -4.44 9.17 -35.99
C ASN A 515 -3.82 10.02 -34.87
N TYR A 516 -3.63 9.43 -33.70
CA TYR A 516 -2.97 10.11 -32.57
C TYR A 516 -1.48 10.32 -32.84
N PHE A 517 -0.82 9.32 -33.42
CA PHE A 517 0.58 9.41 -33.79
C PHE A 517 0.82 10.51 -34.84
N ASP A 518 0.03 10.53 -35.92
CA ASP A 518 0.15 11.51 -37.00
C ASP A 518 -0.20 12.93 -36.52
N ALA A 519 -1.20 13.07 -35.66
CA ALA A 519 -1.52 14.35 -35.01
C ALA A 519 -0.36 14.85 -34.14
N GLY A 520 0.24 13.96 -33.33
CA GLY A 520 1.42 14.28 -32.53
C GLY A 520 2.61 14.68 -33.40
N GLN A 521 2.89 13.93 -34.47
CA GLN A 521 3.97 14.21 -35.41
C GLN A 521 3.79 15.56 -36.12
N LYS A 522 2.54 15.92 -36.48
CA LYS A 522 2.24 17.23 -37.08
C LYS A 522 2.59 18.38 -36.14
N LEU A 523 2.27 18.25 -34.84
CA LEU A 523 2.62 19.26 -33.84
C LEU A 523 4.14 19.35 -33.63
N VAL A 524 4.84 18.21 -33.55
CA VAL A 524 6.31 18.18 -33.46
C VAL A 524 6.95 18.88 -34.67
N MET A 525 6.45 18.63 -35.89
CA MET A 525 6.93 19.30 -37.11
C MET A 525 6.62 20.80 -37.12
N GLN A 526 5.44 21.19 -36.63
CA GLN A 526 5.06 22.60 -36.48
C GLN A 526 6.04 23.31 -35.53
N TRP A 527 6.35 22.70 -34.39
CA TRP A 527 7.31 23.23 -33.44
C TRP A 527 8.73 23.32 -34.04
N LEU A 528 9.20 22.27 -34.72
CA LEU A 528 10.51 22.27 -35.38
C LEU A 528 10.63 23.39 -36.43
N THR A 529 9.58 23.59 -37.23
CA THR A 529 9.54 24.66 -38.24
C THR A 529 9.63 26.04 -37.58
N TRP A 530 8.89 26.24 -36.48
CA TRP A 530 8.96 27.46 -35.69
C TRP A 530 10.35 27.65 -35.06
N PHE A 531 10.94 26.60 -34.48
CA PHE A 531 12.25 26.65 -33.85
C PHE A 531 13.36 26.99 -34.86
N ILE A 532 13.35 26.38 -36.05
CA ILE A 532 14.33 26.68 -37.11
C ILE A 532 14.23 28.15 -37.54
N LYS A 533 13.02 28.69 -37.71
CA LYS A 533 12.80 30.09 -38.08
C LYS A 533 13.33 31.06 -37.01
N ASN A 534 13.26 30.69 -35.74
CA ASN A 534 13.65 31.52 -34.60
C ASN A 534 15.02 31.16 -34.01
N LYS A 535 15.77 30.23 -34.61
CA LYS A 535 17.00 29.65 -34.04
C LYS A 535 18.04 30.70 -33.64
N ALA A 536 18.25 31.72 -34.48
CA ALA A 536 19.20 32.79 -34.20
C ALA A 536 18.78 33.66 -32.99
N ALA A 537 17.48 33.92 -32.84
CA ALA A 537 16.94 34.64 -31.70
C ALA A 537 17.04 33.82 -30.41
N VAL A 538 16.72 32.52 -30.48
CA VAL A 538 16.86 31.59 -29.35
C VAL A 538 18.32 31.51 -28.90
N GLN A 539 19.27 31.35 -29.83
CA GLN A 539 20.69 31.26 -29.50
C GLN A 539 21.19 32.54 -28.82
N LYS A 540 20.85 33.71 -29.37
CA LYS A 540 21.18 35.01 -28.78
C LYS A 540 20.58 35.19 -27.38
N ALA A 541 19.36 34.69 -27.15
CA ALA A 541 18.68 34.81 -25.86
C ALA A 541 19.30 33.92 -24.78
N PHE A 542 19.90 32.78 -25.13
CA PHE A 542 20.64 31.94 -24.19
C PHE A 542 22.07 32.44 -23.89
N ASP A 543 22.65 33.24 -24.80
CA ASP A 543 23.97 33.85 -24.63
C ASP A 543 23.95 35.12 -23.74
N GLN A 544 22.75 35.65 -23.45
CA GLN A 544 22.48 36.83 -22.59
C GLN A 544 22.04 36.40 -21.19
#